data_AF-A0A519SFT5-F1
#
_entry.id   AF-A0A519SFT5-F1
#
_cell.length_a   1.000
_cell.length_b   1.000
_cell.length_c   1.000
_cell.angle_alpha   90.00
_cell.angle_beta   90.00
_cell.angle_gamma   90.00
#
_symmetry.space_group_name_H-M   'P 1'
#
loop_
_entity.id
_entity.type
_entity.pdbx_description
1 polymer ?
#
loop_
_entity_poly.entity_id
_entity_poly.type
_entity_poly.pdbx_seq_one_letter_code
_entity_poly.pdbx_strand_id
1 'polypeptide(L)'
;MKKRAFRWSLWLGMVLLLASACQSRTRRYGAFENVGVGSYTVNLYTNGECAVEMGLGYHEGRYTQQGDILRLIYQEGLLPGLPTRLLLTPHYLVTLPSPQYPRSTRIRRQ
;
A
#
# COMPACT_ATOMS: atom_id res chain seq x y z
N MET A 1 -1.78 20.96 -52.11
CA MET A 1 -2.66 20.65 -50.96
C MET A 1 -2.01 19.59 -50.05
N LYS A 2 -1.23 19.95 -49.03
CA LYS A 2 -0.56 19.00 -48.10
C LYS A 2 -0.46 19.57 -46.67
N LYS A 3 -1.59 19.82 -46.01
CA LYS A 3 -1.63 20.28 -44.60
C LYS A 3 -2.62 19.52 -43.71
N ARG A 4 -3.14 18.37 -44.14
CA ARG A 4 -4.16 17.62 -43.38
C ARG A 4 -3.64 16.42 -42.57
N ALA A 5 -2.45 15.90 -42.88
CA ALA A 5 -1.91 14.73 -42.17
C ALA A 5 -1.40 15.04 -40.75
N PHE A 6 -1.01 16.28 -40.47
CA PHE A 6 -0.31 16.66 -39.23
C PHE A 6 -1.22 16.80 -38.00
N ARG A 7 -2.54 16.96 -38.17
CA ARG A 7 -3.48 17.14 -37.05
C ARG A 7 -3.92 15.82 -36.40
N TRP A 8 -3.79 14.69 -37.11
CA TRP A 8 -4.24 13.38 -36.63
C TRP A 8 -3.22 12.68 -35.74
N SER A 9 -1.92 12.90 -35.97
CA SER A 9 -0.85 12.32 -35.14
C SER A 9 -0.82 12.88 -33.72
N LEU A 10 -1.18 14.15 -33.54
CA LEU A 10 -1.21 14.80 -32.22
C LEU A 10 -2.32 14.24 -31.32
N TRP A 11 -3.49 13.94 -31.89
CA TRP A 11 -4.59 13.30 -31.16
C TRP A 11 -4.25 11.87 -30.75
N LEU A 12 -3.61 11.10 -31.65
CA LEU A 12 -3.19 9.74 -31.36
C LEU A 12 -2.14 9.68 -30.23
N GLY A 13 -1.18 10.62 -30.22
CA GLY A 13 -0.18 10.73 -29.16
C GLY A 13 -0.77 11.09 -27.79
N MET A 14 -1.78 11.95 -27.76
CA MET A 14 -2.45 12.35 -26.52
C MET A 14 -3.29 11.22 -25.91
N VAL A 15 -3.93 10.39 -26.74
CA VAL A 15 -4.67 9.19 -26.29
C VAL A 15 -3.72 8.12 -25.73
N LEU A 16 -2.54 7.92 -26.35
CA LEU A 16 -1.53 7.00 -25.81
C LEU A 16 -1.00 7.46 -24.43
N LEU A 17 -0.81 8.77 -24.23
CA LEU A 17 -0.35 9.32 -22.95
C LEU A 17 -1.41 9.15 -21.84
N LEU A 18 -2.69 9.37 -22.14
CA LEU A 18 -3.79 9.15 -21.20
C LEU A 18 -3.93 7.67 -20.78
N ALA A 19 -3.65 6.73 -21.67
CA ALA A 19 -3.67 5.30 -21.35
C ALA A 19 -2.54 4.88 -20.38
N SER A 20 -1.38 5.55 -20.44
CA SER A 20 -0.25 5.27 -19.53
C SER A 20 -0.43 5.83 -18.11
N ALA A 21 -1.33 6.80 -17.91
CA ALA A 21 -1.57 7.43 -16.61
C ALA A 21 -2.47 6.59 -15.68
N CYS A 22 -3.09 5.52 -16.18
CA CYS A 22 -3.88 4.59 -15.37
C CYS A 22 -2.94 3.55 -14.73
N GLN A 23 -2.06 4.00 -13.84
CA GLN A 23 -1.21 3.11 -13.06
C GLN A 23 -2.09 2.42 -12.02
N SER A 24 -2.62 1.24 -12.35
CA SER A 24 -3.51 0.50 -11.45
C SER A 24 -2.77 0.14 -10.17
N ARG A 25 -3.29 0.61 -9.03
CA ARG A 25 -2.80 0.26 -7.68
C ARG A 25 -3.09 -1.23 -7.46
N THR A 26 -2.19 -2.10 -7.90
CA THR A 26 -2.37 -3.54 -7.76
C THR A 26 -2.01 -3.93 -6.33
N ARG A 27 -2.97 -4.48 -5.58
CA ARG A 27 -2.73 -4.98 -4.21
C ARG A 27 -1.86 -6.23 -4.29
N ARG A 28 -0.71 -6.20 -3.61
CA ARG A 28 0.23 -7.33 -3.47
C ARG A 28 -0.14 -8.20 -2.27
N TYR A 29 -0.47 -7.58 -1.15
CA TYR A 29 -0.92 -8.25 0.07
C TYR A 29 -2.08 -7.47 0.69
N GLY A 30 -3.16 -8.13 1.04
CA GLY A 30 -4.17 -7.62 1.96
C GLY A 30 -4.12 -8.42 3.24
N ALA A 31 -4.32 -7.78 4.39
CA ALA A 31 -4.52 -8.48 5.64
C ALA A 31 -5.58 -7.76 6.48
N PHE A 32 -6.44 -8.53 7.13
CA PHE A 32 -7.53 -8.02 7.95
C PHE A 32 -7.60 -8.75 9.28
N GLU A 33 -7.87 -8.02 10.35
CA GLU A 33 -8.16 -8.54 11.68
C GLU A 33 -9.28 -7.69 12.32
N ASN A 34 -10.24 -8.35 12.97
CA ASN A 34 -11.26 -7.65 13.75
C ASN A 34 -10.86 -7.69 15.22
N VAL A 35 -10.30 -6.59 15.73
CA VAL A 35 -10.05 -6.44 17.16
C VAL A 35 -11.33 -5.89 17.79
N GLY A 36 -11.75 -6.36 18.97
CA GLY A 36 -13.06 -6.00 19.56
C GLY A 36 -13.36 -4.50 19.77
N VAL A 37 -12.43 -3.61 19.43
CA VAL A 37 -12.52 -2.15 19.45
C VAL A 37 -12.38 -1.50 18.04
N GLY A 38 -12.36 -2.28 16.96
CA GLY A 38 -12.30 -1.79 15.57
C GLY A 38 -11.74 -2.80 14.56
N SER A 39 -11.81 -2.48 13.27
CA SER A 39 -11.12 -3.23 12.23
C SER A 39 -9.66 -2.80 12.12
N TYR A 40 -8.81 -3.76 11.78
CA TYR A 40 -7.41 -3.56 11.48
C TYR A 40 -7.11 -4.11 10.09
N THR A 41 -6.84 -3.24 9.13
CA THR A 41 -6.58 -3.61 7.73
C THR A 41 -5.21 -3.12 7.30
N VAL A 42 -4.43 -3.98 6.62
CA VAL A 42 -3.15 -3.63 6.01
C VAL A 42 -3.19 -4.00 4.54
N ASN A 43 -3.00 -3.01 3.68
CA ASN A 43 -2.89 -3.18 2.24
C ASN A 43 -1.48 -2.79 1.80
N LEU A 44 -0.79 -3.71 1.14
CA LEU A 44 0.53 -3.52 0.56
C LEU A 44 0.39 -3.64 -0.95
N TYR A 45 0.85 -2.63 -1.68
CA TYR A 45 0.72 -2.56 -3.13
C TYR A 45 2.02 -2.97 -3.83
N THR A 46 1.92 -3.39 -5.10
CA THR A 46 3.08 -3.84 -5.88
C THR A 46 4.10 -2.74 -6.15
N ASN A 47 3.65 -1.48 -6.14
CA ASN A 47 4.49 -0.28 -6.30
C ASN A 47 5.25 0.14 -5.03
N GLY A 48 5.18 -0.64 -3.94
CA GLY A 48 5.86 -0.31 -2.67
C GLY A 48 5.08 0.65 -1.77
N GLU A 49 3.84 1.00 -2.10
CA GLU A 49 2.96 1.77 -1.22
C GLU A 49 2.27 0.87 -0.19
N CYS A 50 1.93 1.44 0.96
CA CYS A 50 1.11 0.78 1.97
C CYS A 50 -0.04 1.69 2.41
N ALA A 51 -1.17 1.07 2.76
CA ALA A 51 -2.29 1.71 3.44
C ALA A 51 -2.68 0.86 4.64
N VAL A 52 -2.77 1.48 5.81
CA VAL A 52 -3.13 0.83 7.07
C VAL A 52 -4.34 1.54 7.64
N GLU A 53 -5.37 0.77 7.94
CA GLU A 53 -6.62 1.24 8.56
C GLU A 53 -6.74 0.62 9.95
N MET A 54 -7.00 1.46 10.94
CA MET A 54 -7.15 1.06 12.34
C MET A 54 -8.33 1.80 12.97
N GLY A 55 -9.44 1.09 13.22
CA GLY A 55 -10.66 1.72 13.74
C GLY A 55 -11.16 2.83 12.80
N LEU A 56 -11.07 4.09 13.23
CA LEU A 56 -11.47 5.26 12.43
C LEU A 56 -10.30 5.95 11.71
N GLY A 57 -9.06 5.49 11.92
CA GLY A 57 -7.86 6.06 11.32
C GLY A 57 -7.46 5.36 10.03
N TYR A 58 -7.05 6.14 9.02
CA TYR A 58 -6.49 5.66 7.76
C TYR A 58 -5.15 6.32 7.50
N HIS A 59 -4.12 5.52 7.27
CA HIS A 59 -2.74 5.99 7.16
C HIS A 59 -2.07 5.41 5.92
N GLU A 60 -1.52 6.28 5.08
CA GLU A 60 -0.75 5.89 3.91
C GLU A 60 0.75 6.06 4.12
N GLY A 61 1.50 5.26 3.37
CA GLY A 61 2.95 5.25 3.45
C GLY A 61 3.59 4.46 2.33
N ARG A 62 4.87 4.17 2.53
CA ARG A 62 5.65 3.26 1.72
C ARG A 62 6.14 2.11 2.58
N TYR A 63 6.40 0.98 1.95
CA TYR A 63 7.08 -0.12 2.60
C TYR A 63 8.32 -0.55 1.83
N THR A 64 9.29 -1.05 2.57
CA THR A 64 10.45 -1.76 2.01
C THR A 64 10.47 -3.18 2.54
N GLN A 65 10.89 -4.13 1.70
CA GLN A 65 10.99 -5.53 2.07
C GLN A 65 12.46 -5.93 2.18
N GLN A 66 12.84 -6.53 3.31
CA GLN A 66 14.15 -7.11 3.57
C GLN A 66 13.95 -8.56 4.04
N GLY A 67 14.08 -9.51 3.11
CA GLY A 67 13.69 -10.90 3.36
C GLY A 67 12.18 -10.99 3.66
N ASP A 68 11.85 -11.61 4.80
CA ASP A 68 10.46 -11.72 5.27
C ASP A 68 10.00 -10.51 6.09
N ILE A 69 10.87 -9.52 6.33
CA ILE A 69 10.51 -8.34 7.11
C ILE A 69 10.10 -7.21 6.18
N LEU A 70 8.94 -6.63 6.44
CA LEU A 70 8.41 -5.43 5.80
C LEU A 70 8.54 -4.26 6.76
N ARG A 71 9.23 -3.19 6.35
CA ARG A 71 9.33 -1.96 7.12
C ARG A 71 8.37 -0.92 6.54
N LEU A 72 7.46 -0.42 7.36
CA LEU A 72 6.47 0.59 6.99
C LEU A 72 6.98 1.99 7.34
N ILE A 73 6.77 2.94 6.43
CA ILE A 73 7.15 4.35 6.55
C ILE A 73 5.94 5.18 6.17
N TYR A 74 5.29 5.80 7.16
CA TYR A 74 4.09 6.60 6.96
C TYR A 74 4.42 8.03 6.56
N GLN A 75 3.54 8.67 5.80
CA GLN A 75 3.73 10.07 5.37
C GLN A 75 3.63 11.04 6.55
N GLU A 76 2.73 10.75 7.49
CA GLU A 76 2.45 11.58 8.68
C GLU A 76 3.50 11.38 9.80
N GLY A 77 4.49 10.51 9.59
CA GLY A 77 5.50 10.16 10.58
C GLY A 77 5.09 9.02 11.52
N LEU A 78 5.80 8.90 12.64
CA LEU A 78 5.53 7.86 13.64
C LEU A 78 4.31 8.24 14.47
N LEU A 79 3.17 7.63 14.15
CA LEU A 79 1.94 7.78 14.94
C LEU A 79 1.81 6.68 16.00
N PRO A 80 1.31 7.02 17.20
CA PRO A 80 0.98 6.03 18.21
C PRO A 80 -0.22 5.20 17.74
N GLY A 81 0.06 4.01 17.24
CA GLY A 81 -0.88 2.91 17.07
C GLY A 81 -0.40 1.98 15.98
N LEU A 82 0.43 2.53 15.09
CA LEU A 82 0.78 1.93 13.82
C LEU A 82 2.01 1.02 13.94
N PRO A 83 1.97 -0.17 13.31
CA PRO A 83 3.17 -0.99 13.23
C PRO A 83 4.18 -0.33 12.30
N THR A 84 5.44 -0.39 12.69
CA THR A 84 6.55 0.06 11.82
C THR A 84 7.20 -1.10 11.09
N ARG A 85 6.94 -2.33 11.54
CA ARG A 85 7.51 -3.56 11.01
C ARG A 85 6.48 -4.68 11.01
N LEU A 86 6.41 -5.42 9.91
CA LEU A 86 5.61 -6.63 9.76
C LEU A 86 6.51 -7.79 9.35
N LEU A 87 6.22 -8.97 9.86
CA LEU A 87 6.76 -10.23 9.34
C LEU A 87 5.75 -10.79 8.32
N LEU A 88 6.24 -11.00 7.10
CA LEU A 88 5.52 -11.66 6.03
C LEU A 88 5.60 -13.16 6.23
N THR A 89 4.46 -13.82 6.35
CA THR A 89 4.37 -15.28 6.35
C THR A 89 3.43 -15.74 5.22
N PRO A 90 3.40 -17.04 4.89
CA PRO A 90 2.53 -17.56 3.83
C PRO A 90 1.04 -17.23 4.05
N HIS A 91 0.58 -17.21 5.30
CA HIS A 91 -0.84 -17.08 5.65
C HIS A 91 -1.19 -15.82 6.45
N TYR A 92 -0.20 -15.19 7.09
CA TYR A 92 -0.40 -14.06 7.99
C TYR A 92 0.61 -12.93 7.73
N LEU A 93 0.23 -11.71 8.09
CA LEU A 93 1.17 -10.67 8.46
C LEU A 93 1.23 -10.60 9.97
N VAL A 94 2.42 -10.53 10.55
CA VAL A 94 2.58 -10.39 12.00
C VAL A 94 3.20 -9.06 12.31
N THR A 95 2.54 -8.22 13.10
CA THR A 95 3.17 -6.99 13.59
C THR A 95 4.33 -7.37 14.50
N LEU A 96 5.52 -6.83 14.22
CA LEU A 96 6.68 -7.06 15.07
C LEU A 96 6.65 -6.06 16.23
N PRO A 97 7.00 -6.51 17.45
CA PRO A 97 6.99 -5.63 18.59
C PRO A 97 8.00 -4.49 18.43
N SER A 98 7.61 -3.32 18.92
CA SER A 98 8.45 -2.13 18.99
C SER A 98 8.37 -1.54 20.40
N PRO A 99 9.27 -0.62 20.78
CA PRO A 99 9.18 0.05 22.09
C PRO A 99 7.82 0.72 22.34
N GLN A 100 7.11 1.10 21.26
CA GLN A 100 5.79 1.71 21.32
C GLN A 100 4.65 0.66 21.28
N TYR A 101 4.94 -0.56 20.80
CA TYR A 101 3.98 -1.66 20.62
C TYR A 101 4.59 -2.99 21.06
N PRO A 102 4.52 -3.35 22.35
CA PRO A 102 5.20 -4.55 22.85
C PRO A 102 4.52 -5.86 22.43
N ARG A 103 3.29 -5.81 21.90
CA ARG A 103 2.54 -6.99 21.49
C ARG A 103 2.56 -7.19 19.97
N SER A 104 2.83 -8.42 19.56
CA SER A 104 2.64 -8.87 18.18
C SER A 104 1.18 -9.25 17.93
N THR A 105 0.64 -8.79 16.81
CA THR A 105 -0.70 -9.13 16.33
C THR A 105 -0.56 -9.88 15.02
N ARG A 106 -1.24 -11.02 14.91
CA ARG A 106 -1.34 -11.76 13.64
C ARG A 106 -2.55 -11.24 12.89
N ILE A 107 -2.37 -10.94 11.62
CA ILE A 107 -3.39 -10.38 10.74
C ILE A 107 -3.50 -11.34 9.56
N ARG A 108 -4.68 -11.92 9.35
CA ARG A 108 -4.88 -12.94 8.33
C ARG A 108 -4.79 -12.32 6.93
N ARG A 109 -4.02 -12.95 6.03
CA ARG A 109 -3.92 -12.49 4.64
C ARG A 109 -5.21 -12.79 3.87
N GLN A 110 -5.60 -11.85 3.00
CA GLN A 110 -6.71 -11.95 2.05
C GLN A 110 -6.18 -12.14 0.63
#